data_AF-A0A835ZCR8-F1
#
_entry.id   AF-A0A835ZCR8-F1
#
_cell.length_a   1.000
_cell.length_b   1.000
_cell.length_c   1.000
_cell.angle_alpha   90.00
_cell.angle_beta   90.00
_cell.angle_gamma   90.00
#
_symmetry.space_group_name_H-M   'P 1'
#
loop_
_entity.id
_entity.type
_entity.pdbx_description
1 polymer ?
#
loop_
_entity_poly.entity_id
_entity_poly.type
_entity_poly.pdbx_seq_one_letter_code
_entity_poly.pdbx_strand_id
1 'polypeptide(L)' 'CCYVIVNEQGRTYVGYTVNPKRRLRQHNGCLKGGARNTAGKGPWRYVIVLTSEAFDNRKALSAEWHLKHP' A
#
# COMPACT_ATOMS: atom_id res chain seq x y z
N CYS A 1 -5.07 7.65 1.35
CA CYS A 1 -3.99 7.35 2.32
C CYS A 1 -2.87 6.58 1.63
N CYS A 2 -1.63 6.94 1.89
CA CYS A 2 -0.46 6.19 1.46
C CYS A 2 -0.08 5.20 2.56
N TYR A 3 0.43 4.03 2.21
CA TYR A 3 0.76 3.01 3.18
C TYR A 3 1.96 2.18 2.75
N VAL A 4 2.60 1.56 3.73
CA VAL A 4 3.63 0.53 3.55
C VAL A 4 3.14 -0.74 4.22
N ILE A 5 3.14 -1.84 3.46
CA ILE A 5 2.92 -3.18 3.99
C ILE A 5 4.22 -3.97 3.94
N VAL A 6 4.36 -4.92 4.85
CA VAL A 6 5.47 -5.87 4.90
C VAL A 6 4.95 -7.29 5.05
N ASN A 7 5.67 -8.27 4.49
CA ASN A 7 5.42 -9.68 4.77
C ASN A 7 6.49 -10.26 5.73
N GLU A 8 6.33 -11.52 6.14
CA GLU A 8 7.28 -12.19 7.06
C GLU A 8 8.68 -12.38 6.47
N GLN A 9 8.81 -12.31 5.14
CA GLN A 9 10.08 -12.42 4.42
C GLN A 9 10.78 -11.06 4.24
N GLY A 10 10.31 -10.01 4.93
CA GLY A 10 10.87 -8.66 4.84
C GLY A 10 10.58 -7.92 3.53
N ARG A 11 9.72 -8.45 2.66
CA ARG A 11 9.32 -7.76 1.43
C ARG A 11 8.38 -6.63 1.77
N THR A 12 8.65 -5.45 1.22
CA THR A 12 7.81 -4.26 1.41
C THR A 12 7.02 -3.95 0.14
N TYR A 13 5.86 -3.32 0.32
CA TYR A 13 5.09 -2.76 -0.78
C TYR A 13 4.49 -1.42 -0.34
N VAL A 14 4.69 -0.40 -1.16
CA VAL A 14 4.12 0.92 -0.97
C VAL A 14 2.91 1.06 -1.88
N GLY A 15 1.81 1.57 -1.34
CA GLY A 15 0.61 1.77 -2.12
C GLY A 15 -0.27 2.89 -1.60
N TYR A 16 -1.28 3.22 -2.39
CA TYR A 16 -2.31 4.19 -2.06
C TYR A 16 -3.69 3.54 -2.08
N THR A 17 -4.54 3.91 -1.14
CA THR A 17 -5.95 3.51 -1.10
C THR A 17 -6.80 4.55 -0.38
N VAL A 18 -8.09 4.58 -0.67
CA VAL A 18 -9.09 5.29 0.14
C VAL A 18 -9.69 4.39 1.22
N ASN A 19 -9.45 3.07 1.15
CA ASN A 19 -9.95 2.09 2.11
C ASN A 19 -8.84 1.06 2.47
N PRO A 20 -8.07 1.28 3.57
CA PRO A 20 -6.99 0.38 4.00
C PRO A 20 -7.47 -1.03 4.29
N LYS A 21 -8.55 -1.19 5.06
CA LYS A 21 -9.04 -2.51 5.48
C LYS A 21 -9.37 -3.40 4.28
N ARG A 22 -10.09 -2.84 3.29
CA ARG A 22 -10.40 -3.56 2.04
C ARG A 22 -9.14 -3.91 1.27
N ARG A 23 -8.20 -2.96 1.16
CA ARG A 23 -6.98 -3.14 0.36
C ARG A 23 -6.03 -4.18 0.95
N LEU A 24 -5.89 -4.27 2.27
CA LEU A 24 -5.11 -5.33 2.92
C LEU A 24 -5.67 -6.73 2.61
N ARG A 25 -7.00 -6.88 2.64
CA ARG A 25 -7.66 -8.14 2.27
C ARG A 25 -7.44 -8.51 0.80
N GLN A 26 -7.34 -7.52 -0.10
CA GLN A 26 -6.97 -7.76 -1.50
C GLN A 26 -5.51 -8.22 -1.65
N HIS A 27 -4.57 -7.61 -0.90
CA HIS A 27 -3.17 -8.05 -0.88
C HIS A 27 -3.00 -9.47 -0.32
N ASN A 28 -3.80 -9.83 0.68
CA ASN A 28 -3.83 -11.17 1.28
C ASN A 28 -4.66 -12.19 0.48
N GLY A 29 -5.15 -11.85 -0.71
CA GLY A 29 -5.91 -12.77 -1.56
C GLY A 29 -7.32 -13.11 -1.06
N CYS A 30 -7.76 -12.54 0.07
CA CYS A 30 -9.13 -12.72 0.57
C CYS A 30 -10.18 -12.04 -0.32
N LEU A 31 -9.78 -11.07 -1.15
CA LEU A 31 -10.62 -10.33 -2.09
C LEU A 31 -9.93 -10.22 -3.45
N LYS A 32 -10.71 -10.21 -4.53
CA LYS A 32 -10.19 -9.95 -5.89
C LYS A 32 -9.68 -8.50 -6.03
N GLY A 33 -8.73 -8.28 -6.93
CA GLY A 33 -8.18 -6.96 -7.27
C GLY A 33 -6.97 -6.51 -6.44
N GLY A 34 -6.19 -7.46 -5.89
CA GLY A 34 -4.89 -7.18 -5.28
C GLY A 34 -3.81 -6.87 -6.34
N ALA A 35 -2.75 -6.18 -5.93
CA ALA A 35 -1.63 -5.90 -6.83
C ALA A 35 -0.89 -7.20 -7.20
N ARG A 36 -0.55 -7.38 -8.49
CA ARG A 36 0.19 -8.55 -8.99
C ARG A 36 1.46 -8.83 -8.20
N ASN A 37 2.20 -7.77 -7.84
CA ASN A 37 3.45 -7.90 -7.09
C ASN A 37 3.26 -8.42 -5.65
N THR A 38 2.04 -8.37 -5.12
CA THR A 38 1.69 -8.81 -3.76
C THR A 38 0.96 -10.16 -3.71
N ALA A 39 0.48 -10.65 -4.86
CA ALA A 39 -0.27 -11.90 -4.94
C ALA A 39 0.61 -13.10 -4.55
N GLY A 40 0.08 -13.99 -3.69
CA GLY A 40 0.77 -15.21 -3.26
C GLY A 40 2.00 -15.00 -2.37
N LYS A 41 2.28 -13.76 -1.95
CA LYS A 41 3.45 -13.39 -1.13
C LYS A 41 3.07 -12.88 0.27
N GLY A 42 1.79 -12.99 0.62
CA GLY A 42 1.32 -12.71 1.97
C GLY A 42 1.73 -13.81 2.97
N PRO A 43 1.33 -13.68 4.24
CA PRO A 43 0.48 -12.63 4.79
C PRO A 43 1.17 -11.27 4.85
N TRP A 44 0.44 -10.23 4.45
CA TRP A 44 0.84 -8.83 4.50
C TRP A 44 0.24 -8.16 5.73
N ARG A 45 1.01 -7.27 6.36
CA ARG A 45 0.58 -6.39 7.46
C ARG A 45 1.00 -4.96 7.20
N TYR A 46 0.22 -4.00 7.69
CA TYR A 46 0.60 -2.59 7.66
C TYR A 46 1.76 -2.33 8.62
N VAL A 47 2.75 -1.58 8.15
CA VAL A 47 3.83 -1.03 8.97
C VAL A 47 3.57 0.45 9.23
N ILE A 48 3.22 1.18 8.18
CA ILE A 48 2.92 2.62 8.24
C ILE A 48 1.69 2.88 7.39
N VAL A 49 0.75 3.67 7.94
CA VAL A 49 -0.39 4.22 7.19
C VAL A 49 -0.39 5.73 7.38
N LEU A 50 -0.10 6.46 6.30
CA LEU A 50 -0.12 7.91 6.26
C LEU A 50 -1.51 8.38 5.81
N THR A 51 -2.25 8.94 6.76
CA THR A 51 -3.54 9.59 6.54
C THR A 51 -3.39 11.08 6.78
N SER A 52 -3.87 11.92 5.86
CA SER A 52 -4.13 13.31 6.18
C SER A 52 -5.38 13.77 5.43
N GLU A 53 -6.11 14.70 6.05
CA GLU A 53 -7.30 15.32 5.45
C GLU A 53 -6.96 16.16 4.22
N ALA A 54 -5.68 16.52 4.05
CA ALA A 54 -5.14 17.31 2.95
C ALA A 54 -4.47 16.46 1.83
N PHE A 55 -4.55 15.12 1.88
CA PHE A 55 -4.06 14.24 0.82
C PHE A 55 -4.99 14.25 -0.39
N ASP A 56 -4.95 15.35 -1.14
CA ASP A 56 -5.51 15.42 -2.48
C ASP A 56 -4.69 14.53 -3.44
N ASN A 57 -5.34 13.88 -4.41
CA ASN A 57 -4.73 12.83 -5.26
C ASN A 57 -3.44 13.31 -5.95
N ARG A 58 -3.29 14.61 -6.20
CA ARG A 58 -2.11 15.22 -6.85
C ARG A 58 -0.88 15.27 -5.93
N LYS A 59 -1.05 15.53 -4.63
CA LYS A 59 0.06 15.57 -3.66
C LYS A 59 0.59 14.16 -3.38
N ALA A 60 -0.28 13.15 -3.40
CA ALA A 60 0.09 11.75 -3.24
C ALA A 60 1.01 11.25 -4.37
N LEU A 61 0.67 11.57 -5.63
CA LEU A 61 1.45 11.18 -6.80
C LEU A 61 2.82 11.88 -6.85
N SER A 62 2.90 13.15 -6.45
CA SER A 62 4.16 13.89 -6.39
C SER A 62 5.13 13.35 -5.31
N ALA A 63 4.60 12.95 -4.16
CA ALA A 63 5.41 12.32 -3.11
C ALA A 63 5.89 10.91 -3.49
N GLU A 64 5.05 10.13 -4.19
CA GLU A 64 5.44 8.79 -4.67
C GLU A 64 6.62 8.85 -5.66
N TRP A 65 6.67 9.87 -6.53
CA TRP A 65 7.77 10.05 -7.48
C TRP A 65 9.10 10.38 -6.79
N HIS A 66 9.09 11.33 -5.84
CA HIS A 66 10.27 11.69 -5.05
C HIS A 66 10.80 10.53 -4.19
N LEU A 67 9.91 9.65 -3.71
CA LEU A 67 10.33 8.47 -2.95
C LEU A 67 10.90 7.34 -3.81
N LYS A 68 10.61 7.33 -5.13
CA LYS A 68 11.16 6.34 -6.08
C LYS A 68 12.47 6.79 -6.71
N HIS A 69 12.75 8.10 -6.72
CA HIS A 69 13.94 8.69 -7.35
C HIS A 69 14.54 9.74 -6.40
N PRO A 70 15.42 9.32 -5.45
CA PRO A 70 16.17 10.23 -4.60
C PRO A 70 17.13 11.11 -5.40
#